data_AF-C0NBM1-F1
#
_entry.id   AF-C0NBM1-F1
#
_cell.length_a   1.000
_cell.length_b   1.000
_cell.length_c   1.000
_cell.angle_alpha   90.00
_cell.angle_beta   90.00
_cell.angle_gamma   90.00
#
_symmetry.space_group_name_H-M   'P 1'
#
loop_
_entity.id
_entity.type
_entity.pdbx_description
1 polymer ?
#
loop_
_entity_poly.entity_id
_entity_poly.type
_entity_poly.pdbx_seq_one_letter_code
_entity_poly.pdbx_strand_id
1 'polypeptide(L)'
;MPVRYLNWTTGLTFVLGASVFVSLLALSTRELRASDATQCQSESKPGSETAPHNDKTDSDDDGDIRKALVALNESAMADLQCELRKTVLWADLSTLLTRWGHIYPLKRRRLLQTRSLRSQECRGNTPQKPLHFEDMLSIPQGQPEILQSLAPEVTALLQQYSYQGCKLTGHDIRSALSGALKSGKVLWSHFARAVVQLDERIVVKFGPNISLIDANMTAHIRKHSEDIPVPQPLGILALGGKVYAFMSLIDGHPLDKLWPDLSNTDKCSVRDQLDAILENLRLLPLPSKYLGGGNPPQCIDCRMWMRKSPESMESETQFNEFLLSGNSRPTMEPYVEFVRLMLREDHRIVLTHGDLHPRNILAINDEERGGIRITGLIDWEVGGAYPEYWEFAKSLNTVRPIRLGDWPFFLPLKGMGKYFEEYAIDCLIDNCVV
;
A
#
# COMPACT_ATOMS: atom_id res chain seq x y z
N MET A 1 40.83 26.24 -20.38
CA MET A 1 41.62 27.16 -19.52
C MET A 1 40.72 28.32 -19.07
N PRO A 2 40.89 28.84 -17.84
CA PRO A 2 39.89 28.66 -16.77
C PRO A 2 39.38 29.96 -16.11
N VAL A 3 38.72 29.80 -14.93
CA VAL A 3 38.68 30.68 -13.73
C VAL A 3 37.35 31.43 -13.53
N ARG A 4 36.66 31.46 -12.37
CA ARG A 4 36.75 30.81 -11.04
C ARG A 4 35.42 31.07 -10.29
N TYR A 5 35.11 30.18 -9.34
CA TYR A 5 34.06 30.29 -8.31
C TYR A 5 34.33 31.39 -7.27
N LEU A 6 33.25 31.91 -6.66
CA LEU A 6 33.29 32.62 -5.38
C LEU A 6 32.29 31.98 -4.40
N ASN A 7 32.82 31.34 -3.35
CA ASN A 7 32.07 30.84 -2.19
C ASN A 7 31.84 31.98 -1.19
N TRP A 8 30.66 31.99 -0.55
CA TRP A 8 30.41 32.67 0.72
C TRP A 8 30.11 31.61 1.79
N THR A 9 30.93 31.59 2.85
CA THR A 9 30.67 30.85 4.09
C THR A 9 30.96 31.81 5.25
N THR A 10 29.99 32.00 6.14
CA THR A 10 30.12 32.24 7.59
C THR A 10 28.74 32.57 8.16
N GLY A 11 28.37 31.90 9.26
CA GLY A 11 27.12 32.17 9.98
C GLY A 11 26.76 31.07 10.97
N LEU A 12 27.55 30.93 12.03
CA LEU A 12 27.13 30.25 13.28
C LEU A 12 25.84 30.90 13.81
N THR A 13 24.82 30.11 14.13
CA THR A 13 23.87 30.46 15.20
C THR A 13 23.38 29.19 15.91
N PHE A 14 23.65 29.16 17.21
CA PHE A 14 23.09 28.27 18.23
C PHE A 14 21.56 28.45 18.33
N VAL A 15 20.80 27.36 18.41
CA VAL A 15 19.50 27.34 19.11
C VAL A 15 19.37 26.02 19.89
N LEU A 16 19.25 26.18 21.20
CA LEU A 16 18.92 25.19 22.22
C LEU A 16 17.50 24.64 22.03
N GLY A 17 17.30 23.33 22.21
CA GLY A 17 15.99 22.70 22.38
C GLY A 17 16.19 21.35 23.08
N ALA A 18 16.23 21.34 24.41
CA ALA A 18 15.09 21.24 25.32
C ALA A 18 14.69 19.77 25.60
N SER A 19 14.76 19.48 26.90
CA SER A 19 14.55 18.23 27.61
C SER A 19 13.22 17.54 27.36
N VAL A 20 13.24 16.20 27.26
CA VAL A 20 12.14 15.37 27.78
C VAL A 20 12.75 14.17 28.51
N PHE A 21 12.91 14.33 29.82
CA PHE A 21 12.97 13.26 30.81
C PHE A 21 11.55 12.69 30.93
N VAL A 22 11.34 11.42 30.60
CA VAL A 22 10.10 10.70 30.99
C VAL A 22 10.51 9.51 31.85
N SER A 23 10.28 9.70 33.13
CA SER A 23 10.31 8.70 34.19
C SER A 23 9.36 7.56 33.86
N LEU A 24 9.89 6.36 33.68
CA LEU A 24 9.10 5.13 33.66
C LEU A 24 9.14 4.49 35.05
N LEU A 25 7.93 4.35 35.60
CA LEU A 25 7.51 3.31 36.56
C LEU A 25 7.91 3.52 38.02
N ALA A 26 7.14 4.39 38.68
CA ALA A 26 6.53 3.97 39.94
C ALA A 26 5.32 3.08 39.59
N LEU A 27 5.37 1.80 39.96
CA LEU A 27 4.22 1.01 40.43
C LEU A 27 4.67 -0.46 40.68
N SER A 28 4.57 -0.84 41.95
CA SER A 28 4.41 -2.21 42.45
C SER A 28 5.64 -3.13 42.51
N THR A 29 6.45 -2.98 43.55
CA THR A 29 6.88 -4.12 44.38
C THR A 29 6.77 -3.73 45.85
N ARG A 30 5.59 -3.98 46.43
CA ARG A 30 5.37 -3.98 47.87
C ARG A 30 5.34 -5.44 48.32
N GLU A 31 6.01 -5.70 49.43
CA GLU A 31 5.93 -6.91 50.27
C GLU A 31 6.84 -8.10 49.93
N LEU A 32 8.09 -7.97 50.37
CA LEU A 32 8.82 -9.06 51.02
C LEU A 32 8.50 -9.02 52.51
N ARG A 33 7.64 -9.91 53.00
CA ARG A 33 7.67 -10.37 54.39
C ARG A 33 7.21 -11.82 54.48
N ALA A 34 8.10 -12.61 55.05
CA ALA A 34 7.94 -14.01 55.40
C ALA A 34 6.79 -14.22 56.41
N SER A 35 6.12 -15.37 56.31
CA SER A 35 6.02 -16.36 57.39
C SER A 35 5.03 -17.48 57.04
N ASP A 36 5.59 -18.70 57.00
CA ASP A 36 5.07 -19.96 57.53
C ASP A 36 3.71 -20.56 57.13
N ALA A 37 3.82 -21.89 56.91
CA ALA A 37 2.91 -22.95 57.36
C ALA A 37 2.05 -23.69 56.30
N THR A 38 2.58 -24.85 55.92
CA THR A 38 1.94 -26.19 56.05
C THR A 38 0.85 -26.62 55.06
N GLN A 39 1.29 -27.29 54.00
CA GLN A 39 0.97 -28.68 53.62
C GLN A 39 -0.34 -29.33 54.15
N CYS A 40 -1.22 -29.77 53.24
CA CYS A 40 -1.85 -31.11 53.32
C CYS A 40 -2.51 -31.53 51.99
N GLN A 41 -2.11 -32.70 51.50
CA GLN A 41 -2.71 -33.45 50.38
C GLN A 41 -3.96 -34.20 50.83
N SER A 42 -4.93 -34.43 49.94
CA SER A 42 -5.57 -35.76 49.78
C SER A 42 -6.49 -35.83 48.56
N GLU A 43 -6.43 -37.01 47.94
CA GLU A 43 -7.05 -37.51 46.71
C GLU A 43 -8.59 -37.63 46.78
N SER A 44 -9.29 -37.60 45.63
CA SER A 44 -9.79 -38.83 44.97
C SER A 44 -10.90 -38.62 43.92
N LYS A 45 -10.62 -39.24 42.76
CA LYS A 45 -11.47 -39.98 41.79
C LYS A 45 -12.44 -39.30 40.80
N PRO A 46 -12.61 -39.90 39.59
CA PRO A 46 -12.99 -39.19 38.37
C PRO A 46 -14.39 -39.56 37.84
N GLY A 47 -14.96 -38.65 37.03
CA GLY A 47 -16.14 -38.85 36.22
C GLY A 47 -15.90 -38.31 34.80
N SER A 48 -16.33 -39.09 33.82
CA SER A 48 -16.26 -38.86 32.37
C SER A 48 -16.78 -37.50 31.92
N GLU A 49 -16.14 -36.88 30.93
CA GLU A 49 -16.75 -36.46 29.67
C GLU A 49 -15.80 -35.60 28.81
N THR A 50 -15.80 -35.91 27.51
CA THR A 50 -15.47 -35.04 26.37
C THR A 50 -14.07 -34.43 26.24
N ALA A 51 -13.35 -34.92 25.22
CA ALA A 51 -12.16 -34.30 24.66
C ALA A 51 -12.45 -32.89 24.13
N PRO A 52 -11.64 -31.87 24.44
CA PRO A 52 -11.71 -30.59 23.75
C PRO A 52 -10.85 -30.63 22.48
N HIS A 53 -11.47 -30.21 21.39
CA HIS A 53 -10.85 -29.88 20.12
C HIS A 53 -9.61 -28.99 20.33
N ASN A 54 -8.51 -29.36 19.65
CA ASN A 54 -7.32 -28.52 19.50
C ASN A 54 -7.68 -27.25 18.70
N ASP A 55 -7.90 -26.15 19.41
CA ASP A 55 -8.03 -24.81 18.86
C ASP A 55 -6.61 -24.21 18.75
N LYS A 56 -6.01 -24.30 17.56
CA LYS A 56 -4.80 -23.55 17.20
C LYS A 56 -5.20 -22.43 16.25
N THR A 57 -5.74 -21.35 16.80
CA THR A 57 -6.12 -20.12 16.12
C THR A 57 -4.97 -19.11 16.09
N ASP A 58 -4.44 -18.84 14.90
CA ASP A 58 -4.30 -17.51 14.25
C ASP A 58 -3.85 -16.26 15.05
N SER A 59 -3.11 -16.41 16.16
CA SER A 59 -2.57 -15.27 16.94
C SER A 59 -1.06 -15.05 16.83
N ASP A 60 -0.34 -15.78 15.96
CA ASP A 60 1.12 -15.88 16.07
C ASP A 60 1.88 -14.67 15.46
N ASP A 61 1.30 -13.87 14.56
CA ASP A 61 2.07 -12.78 13.89
C ASP A 61 2.24 -11.51 14.74
N ASP A 62 1.21 -11.11 15.53
CA ASP A 62 1.41 -10.10 16.58
C ASP A 62 2.26 -10.67 17.72
N GLY A 63 2.18 -11.99 17.93
CA GLY A 63 3.09 -12.75 18.79
C GLY A 63 4.54 -12.62 18.33
N ASP A 64 4.81 -12.74 17.04
CA ASP A 64 6.15 -12.74 16.46
C ASP A 64 6.79 -11.36 16.47
N ILE A 65 6.04 -10.30 16.16
CA ILE A 65 6.59 -8.94 16.31
C ILE A 65 6.81 -8.60 17.79
N ARG A 66 5.91 -8.99 18.70
CA ARG A 66 6.11 -8.79 20.14
C ARG A 66 7.32 -9.59 20.63
N LYS A 67 7.46 -10.87 20.25
CA LYS A 67 8.65 -11.70 20.53
C LYS A 67 9.92 -11.04 20.00
N ALA A 68 9.90 -10.51 18.78
CA ALA A 68 11.05 -9.83 18.18
C ALA A 68 11.39 -8.50 18.90
N LEU A 69 10.38 -7.74 19.30
CA LEU A 69 10.56 -6.51 20.09
C LEU A 69 11.07 -6.83 21.50
N VAL A 70 10.58 -7.90 22.14
CA VAL A 70 11.07 -8.41 23.43
C VAL A 70 12.53 -8.84 23.29
N ALA A 71 12.86 -9.66 22.29
CA ALA A 71 14.24 -10.09 22.03
C ALA A 71 15.18 -8.91 21.74
N LEU A 72 14.71 -7.88 21.03
CA LEU A 72 15.47 -6.65 20.83
C LEU A 72 15.71 -5.92 22.16
N ASN A 73 14.69 -5.81 23.02
CA ASN A 73 14.82 -5.18 24.33
C ASN A 73 15.78 -5.96 25.23
N GLU A 74 15.65 -7.28 25.29
CA GLU A 74 16.51 -8.16 26.07
C GLU A 74 17.96 -8.08 25.61
N SER A 75 18.21 -8.18 24.29
CA SER A 75 19.54 -7.99 23.72
C SER A 75 20.11 -6.62 24.05
N ALA A 76 19.31 -5.55 23.93
CA ALA A 76 19.76 -4.20 24.24
C ALA A 76 20.12 -4.03 25.72
N MET A 77 19.31 -4.56 26.62
CA MET A 77 19.57 -4.53 28.05
C MET A 77 20.80 -5.37 28.42
N ALA A 78 20.94 -6.57 27.86
CA ALA A 78 22.07 -7.45 28.13
C ALA A 78 23.40 -6.84 27.68
N ASP A 79 23.43 -6.27 26.49
CA ASP A 79 24.64 -5.60 25.97
C ASP A 79 24.98 -4.36 26.80
N LEU A 80 23.98 -3.53 27.17
CA LEU A 80 24.20 -2.36 28.02
C LEU A 80 24.74 -2.76 29.40
N GLN A 81 24.17 -3.79 30.02
CA GLN A 81 24.65 -4.32 31.30
C GLN A 81 26.08 -4.88 31.17
N CYS A 82 26.40 -5.56 30.08
CA CYS A 82 27.74 -6.10 29.81
C CYS A 82 28.79 -4.97 29.74
N GLU A 83 28.47 -3.91 29.00
CA GLU A 83 29.38 -2.75 28.88
C GLU A 83 29.49 -1.97 30.20
N LEU A 84 28.38 -1.78 30.93
CA LEU A 84 28.41 -1.14 32.24
C LEU A 84 29.26 -1.91 33.26
N ARG A 85 29.22 -3.26 33.25
CA ARG A 85 30.05 -4.08 34.15
C ARG A 85 31.55 -3.97 33.88
N LYS A 86 31.95 -3.67 32.65
CA LYS A 86 33.37 -3.46 32.27
C LYS A 86 33.82 -2.03 32.51
N THR A 87 32.88 -1.13 32.79
CA THR A 87 33.12 0.30 32.92
C THR A 87 33.36 0.66 34.38
N VAL A 88 34.41 1.44 34.65
CA VAL A 88 34.69 1.96 36.00
C VAL A 88 33.58 2.93 36.44
N LEU A 89 33.28 2.98 37.74
CA LEU A 89 32.15 3.75 38.30
C LEU A 89 32.16 5.25 37.99
N TRP A 90 33.31 5.81 37.62
CA TRP A 90 33.49 7.23 37.30
C TRP A 90 33.55 7.55 35.80
N ALA A 91 33.42 6.55 34.93
CA ALA A 91 33.55 6.77 33.50
C ALA A 91 32.41 7.62 32.92
N ASP A 92 32.72 8.42 31.91
CA ASP A 92 31.72 9.11 31.10
C ASP A 92 30.98 8.11 30.20
N LEU A 93 29.67 7.97 30.44
CA LEU A 93 28.79 7.08 29.71
C LEU A 93 28.23 7.70 28.42
N SER A 94 28.52 8.97 28.13
CA SER A 94 27.94 9.70 27.00
C SER A 94 28.15 8.98 25.67
N THR A 95 29.35 8.46 25.41
CA THR A 95 29.65 7.70 24.19
C THR A 95 28.84 6.41 24.09
N LEU A 96 28.70 5.69 25.21
CA LEU A 96 27.92 4.45 25.29
C LEU A 96 26.44 4.75 25.02
N LEU A 97 25.86 5.72 25.74
CA LEU A 97 24.46 6.09 25.62
C LEU A 97 24.14 6.69 24.24
N THR A 98 25.04 7.49 23.65
CA THR A 98 24.88 8.03 22.29
C THR A 98 24.85 6.92 21.25
N ARG A 99 25.77 5.95 21.34
CA ARG A 99 25.78 4.79 20.46
C ARG A 99 24.46 4.02 20.53
N TRP A 100 23.96 3.76 21.74
CA TRP A 100 22.69 3.07 21.94
C TRP A 100 21.48 3.89 21.49
N GLY A 101 21.49 5.19 21.77
CA GLY A 101 20.48 6.16 21.33
C GLY A 101 20.32 6.22 19.81
N HIS A 102 21.39 5.93 19.05
CA HIS A 102 21.29 5.79 17.59
C HIS A 102 20.87 4.38 17.14
N ILE A 103 21.45 3.33 17.71
CA ILE A 103 21.27 1.95 17.22
C ILE A 103 19.88 1.39 17.57
N TYR A 104 19.40 1.60 18.79
CA TYR A 104 18.16 0.98 19.26
C TYR A 104 16.92 1.47 18.49
N PRO A 105 16.71 2.79 18.30
CA PRO A 105 15.58 3.27 17.50
C PRO A 105 15.64 2.78 16.05
N LEU A 106 16.84 2.67 15.46
CA LEU A 106 17.02 2.13 14.10
C LEU A 106 16.59 0.65 14.02
N LYS A 107 17.05 -0.20 14.95
CA LYS A 107 16.67 -1.62 14.99
C LYS A 107 15.17 -1.79 15.24
N ARG A 108 14.61 -1.03 16.18
CA ARG A 108 13.18 -1.05 16.49
C ARG A 108 12.35 -0.61 15.28
N ARG A 109 12.77 0.47 14.60
CA ARG A 109 12.13 0.95 13.36
C ARG A 109 12.19 -0.11 12.27
N ARG A 110 13.31 -0.84 12.10
CA ARG A 110 13.39 -1.95 11.14
C ARG A 110 12.40 -3.06 11.45
N LEU A 111 12.27 -3.48 12.71
CA LEU A 111 11.26 -4.49 13.09
C LEU A 111 9.83 -4.02 12.79
N LEU A 112 9.52 -2.76 13.13
CA LEU A 112 8.22 -2.18 12.82
C LEU A 112 8.00 -1.98 11.31
N GLN A 113 9.06 -1.72 10.54
CA GLN A 113 9.00 -1.65 9.08
C GLN A 113 8.82 -3.03 8.45
N THR A 114 9.40 -4.09 9.02
CA THR A 114 9.07 -5.47 8.61
C THR A 114 7.60 -5.76 8.84
N ARG A 115 7.03 -5.27 9.95
CA ARG A 115 5.57 -5.26 10.15
C ARG A 115 4.87 -4.37 9.13
N SER A 116 5.41 -3.22 8.75
CA SER A 116 4.82 -2.36 7.72
C SER A 116 4.84 -3.01 6.34
N LEU A 117 5.87 -3.79 6.01
CA LEU A 117 5.96 -4.57 4.78
C LEU A 117 4.94 -5.72 4.83
N ARG A 118 4.87 -6.44 5.96
CA ARG A 118 3.80 -7.41 6.23
C ARG A 118 2.42 -6.76 6.29
N SER A 119 2.33 -5.47 6.64
CA SER A 119 1.09 -4.70 6.75
C SER A 119 0.66 -4.13 5.40
N GLN A 120 1.62 -3.81 4.52
CA GLN A 120 1.42 -3.56 3.09
C GLN A 120 1.03 -4.87 2.39
N GLU A 121 1.57 -6.00 2.86
CA GLU A 121 1.04 -7.35 2.66
C GLU A 121 -0.13 -7.70 3.61
N CYS A 122 -0.83 -6.75 4.24
CA CYS A 122 -2.08 -7.00 4.99
C CYS A 122 -3.07 -5.83 4.84
N ARG A 123 -2.96 -5.00 3.79
CA ARG A 123 -3.93 -3.92 3.53
C ARG A 123 -5.22 -4.52 2.97
N GLY A 124 -6.01 -5.12 3.86
CA GLY A 124 -7.34 -5.64 3.59
C GLY A 124 -7.65 -6.89 4.42
N ASN A 125 -8.36 -6.69 5.53
CA ASN A 125 -9.15 -7.67 6.30
C ASN A 125 -8.47 -8.35 7.49
N THR A 126 -9.12 -8.17 8.64
CA THR A 126 -9.73 -9.22 9.46
C THR A 126 -9.14 -10.63 9.28
N PRO A 127 -8.71 -11.32 10.35
CA PRO A 127 -8.11 -12.64 10.25
C PRO A 127 -9.16 -13.64 9.77
N GLN A 128 -9.24 -13.82 8.46
CA GLN A 128 -9.77 -15.02 7.84
C GLN A 128 -8.58 -15.81 7.36
N LYS A 129 -8.41 -16.98 7.98
CA LYS A 129 -7.54 -18.08 7.55
C LYS A 129 -7.39 -18.05 6.02
N PRO A 130 -6.16 -18.13 5.47
CA PRO A 130 -5.93 -17.99 4.03
C PRO A 130 -6.88 -18.93 3.29
N LEU A 131 -7.90 -18.36 2.65
CA LEU A 131 -8.82 -19.09 1.78
C LEU A 131 -7.95 -19.76 0.73
N HIS A 132 -8.09 -21.07 0.54
CA HIS A 132 -7.43 -21.72 -0.58
C HIS A 132 -7.88 -20.98 -1.85
N PHE A 133 -6.97 -20.76 -2.80
CA PHE A 133 -7.28 -20.02 -4.02
C PHE A 133 -8.55 -20.57 -4.73
N GLU A 134 -8.75 -21.89 -4.66
CA GLU A 134 -9.97 -22.56 -5.13
C GLU A 134 -11.26 -22.05 -4.44
N ASP A 135 -11.21 -21.79 -3.13
CA ASP A 135 -12.32 -21.19 -2.38
C ASP A 135 -12.60 -19.76 -2.86
N MET A 136 -11.56 -19.03 -3.28
CA MET A 136 -11.74 -17.68 -3.82
C MET A 136 -12.44 -17.69 -5.18
N LEU A 137 -12.21 -18.71 -6.02
CA LEU A 137 -12.92 -18.92 -7.28
C LEU A 137 -14.38 -19.37 -7.08
N SER A 138 -14.76 -19.80 -5.87
CA SER A 138 -16.16 -20.10 -5.57
C SER A 138 -17.01 -18.82 -5.63
N ILE A 139 -18.14 -18.92 -6.31
CA ILE A 139 -19.09 -17.81 -6.44
C ILE A 139 -20.16 -17.98 -5.36
N PRO A 140 -20.30 -17.04 -4.42
CA PRO A 140 -21.27 -17.16 -3.35
C PRO A 140 -22.70 -17.10 -3.89
N GLN A 141 -23.65 -17.65 -3.13
CA GLN A 141 -25.08 -17.54 -3.46
C GLN A 141 -25.51 -16.08 -3.38
N GLY A 142 -26.31 -15.63 -4.35
CA GLY A 142 -26.81 -14.27 -4.41
C GLY A 142 -27.42 -13.96 -5.78
N GLN A 143 -28.21 -12.88 -5.83
CA GLN A 143 -28.66 -12.33 -7.10
C GLN A 143 -27.56 -11.43 -7.67
N PRO A 144 -27.18 -11.57 -8.95
CA PRO A 144 -26.21 -10.67 -9.56
C PRO A 144 -26.81 -9.28 -9.73
N GLU A 145 -26.04 -8.27 -9.36
CA GLU A 145 -26.33 -6.86 -9.56
C GLU A 145 -25.35 -6.30 -10.59
N ILE A 146 -25.86 -5.69 -11.67
CA ILE A 146 -25.01 -5.05 -12.68
C ILE A 146 -24.75 -3.62 -12.22
N LEU A 147 -23.55 -3.36 -11.71
CA LEU A 147 -23.11 -2.03 -11.27
C LEU A 147 -22.72 -1.14 -12.45
N GLN A 148 -22.15 -1.72 -13.50
CA GLN A 148 -21.88 -1.09 -14.79
C GLN A 148 -22.21 -2.06 -15.92
N SER A 149 -22.91 -1.59 -16.95
CA SER A 149 -23.36 -2.40 -18.09
C SER A 149 -22.22 -3.24 -18.67
N LEU A 150 -22.47 -4.55 -18.83
CA LEU A 150 -21.50 -5.47 -19.41
C LEU A 150 -21.37 -5.22 -20.91
N ALA A 151 -20.13 -5.14 -21.40
CA ALA A 151 -19.84 -5.02 -22.82
C ALA A 151 -20.34 -6.27 -23.60
N PRO A 152 -20.62 -6.13 -24.91
CA PRO A 152 -21.05 -7.26 -25.73
C PRO A 152 -20.10 -8.45 -25.69
N GLU A 153 -18.78 -8.22 -25.68
CA GLU A 153 -17.77 -9.28 -25.59
C GLU A 153 -17.81 -10.04 -24.25
N VAL A 154 -18.05 -9.36 -23.12
CA VAL A 154 -18.21 -10.01 -21.81
C VAL A 154 -19.50 -10.82 -21.80
N THR A 155 -20.59 -10.27 -22.35
CA THR A 155 -21.87 -10.98 -22.46
C THR A 155 -21.73 -12.24 -23.32
N ALA A 156 -21.05 -12.13 -24.47
CA ALA A 156 -20.78 -13.26 -25.36
C ALA A 156 -19.90 -14.32 -24.68
N LEU A 157 -18.85 -13.91 -23.96
CA LEU A 157 -18.00 -14.82 -23.20
C LEU A 157 -18.82 -15.59 -22.16
N LEU A 158 -19.64 -14.91 -21.35
CA LEU A 158 -20.48 -15.57 -20.35
C LEU A 158 -21.53 -16.48 -20.99
N GLN A 159 -22.08 -16.13 -22.16
CA GLN A 159 -23.02 -16.99 -22.88
C GLN A 159 -22.40 -18.32 -23.33
N GLN A 160 -21.09 -18.37 -23.62
CA GLN A 160 -20.40 -19.62 -23.96
C GLN A 160 -20.38 -20.64 -22.81
N TYR A 161 -20.43 -20.15 -21.56
CA TYR A 161 -20.49 -20.98 -20.35
C TYR A 161 -21.94 -21.20 -19.85
N SER A 162 -22.94 -20.66 -20.54
CA SER A 162 -24.36 -20.86 -20.22
C SER A 162 -24.92 -22.05 -21.02
N TYR A 163 -25.66 -22.94 -20.36
CA TYR A 163 -26.14 -24.20 -20.94
C TYR A 163 -27.19 -24.07 -22.05
N GLN A 164 -27.69 -22.87 -22.40
CA GLN A 164 -28.90 -22.74 -23.25
C GLN A 164 -28.95 -21.62 -24.29
N GLY A 165 -27.87 -20.88 -24.59
CA GLY A 165 -27.89 -19.84 -25.64
C GLY A 165 -28.97 -18.75 -25.49
N CYS A 166 -29.67 -18.72 -24.37
CA CYS A 166 -30.73 -17.79 -24.04
C CYS A 166 -30.16 -16.57 -23.30
N LYS A 167 -30.94 -15.48 -23.27
CA LYS A 167 -30.62 -14.29 -22.46
C LYS A 167 -30.25 -14.73 -21.04
N LEU A 168 -29.07 -14.32 -20.59
CA LEU A 168 -28.53 -14.67 -19.27
C LEU A 168 -29.52 -14.23 -18.17
N THR A 169 -30.18 -15.18 -17.51
CA THR A 169 -30.89 -14.92 -16.26
C THR A 169 -29.89 -14.79 -15.10
N GLY A 170 -30.31 -14.31 -13.93
CA GLY A 170 -29.39 -14.16 -12.79
C GLY A 170 -28.71 -15.47 -12.37
N HIS A 171 -29.41 -16.60 -12.48
CA HIS A 171 -28.83 -17.93 -12.23
C HIS A 171 -27.81 -18.33 -13.30
N ASP A 172 -28.07 -17.95 -14.55
CA ASP A 172 -27.17 -18.24 -15.68
C ASP A 172 -25.86 -17.46 -15.56
N ILE A 173 -25.92 -16.19 -15.16
CA ILE A 173 -24.72 -15.36 -14.93
C ILE A 173 -23.79 -16.01 -13.90
N ARG A 174 -24.34 -16.48 -12.78
CA ARG A 174 -23.55 -17.13 -11.71
C ARG A 174 -22.85 -18.39 -12.23
N SER A 175 -23.58 -19.26 -12.91
CA SER A 175 -23.04 -20.52 -13.41
C SER A 175 -22.01 -20.28 -14.51
N ALA A 176 -22.30 -19.35 -15.43
CA ALA A 176 -21.40 -18.94 -16.50
C ALA A 176 -20.10 -18.33 -15.97
N LEU A 177 -20.21 -17.38 -15.03
CA LEU A 177 -19.05 -16.76 -14.39
C LEU A 177 -18.20 -17.80 -13.65
N SER A 178 -18.82 -18.79 -13.00
CA SER A 178 -18.08 -19.85 -12.32
C SER A 178 -17.32 -20.72 -13.32
N GLY A 179 -17.95 -21.05 -14.45
CA GLY A 179 -17.31 -21.76 -15.56
C GLY A 179 -16.11 -20.98 -16.11
N ALA A 180 -16.31 -19.70 -16.43
CA ALA A 180 -15.28 -18.82 -16.98
C ALA A 180 -14.09 -18.62 -16.02
N LEU A 181 -14.34 -18.46 -14.72
CA LEU A 181 -13.28 -18.31 -13.72
C LEU A 181 -12.47 -19.60 -13.53
N LYS A 182 -13.11 -20.77 -13.65
CA LYS A 182 -12.43 -22.07 -13.52
C LYS A 182 -11.60 -22.44 -14.74
N SER A 183 -11.99 -22.00 -15.93
CA SER A 183 -11.23 -22.18 -17.17
C SER A 183 -10.15 -21.12 -17.38
N GLY A 184 -10.29 -19.96 -16.73
CA GLY A 184 -9.38 -18.83 -16.86
C GLY A 184 -7.99 -19.06 -16.26
N LYS A 185 -7.02 -18.29 -16.75
CA LYS A 185 -5.64 -18.27 -16.24
C LYS A 185 -5.50 -17.21 -15.15
N VAL A 186 -5.07 -17.63 -13.97
CA VAL A 186 -4.78 -16.72 -12.85
C VAL A 186 -3.55 -15.89 -13.18
N LEU A 187 -3.69 -14.58 -13.24
CA LEU A 187 -2.58 -13.65 -13.44
C LEU A 187 -2.00 -13.19 -12.11
N TRP A 188 -2.86 -12.97 -11.11
CA TRP A 188 -2.48 -12.49 -9.79
C TRP A 188 -3.54 -12.85 -8.75
N SER A 189 -3.12 -13.05 -7.50
CA SER A 189 -4.02 -13.22 -6.36
C SER A 189 -3.39 -12.77 -5.05
N HIS A 190 -4.11 -11.96 -4.27
CA HIS A 190 -3.72 -11.55 -2.91
C HIS A 190 -4.92 -10.95 -2.16
N PHE A 191 -4.95 -11.00 -0.82
CA PHE A 191 -6.03 -10.44 0.03
C PHE A 191 -7.47 -10.74 -0.40
N ALA A 192 -7.76 -12.01 -0.72
CA ALA A 192 -9.06 -12.44 -1.24
C ALA A 192 -9.49 -11.72 -2.53
N ARG A 193 -8.55 -11.08 -3.22
CA ARG A 193 -8.69 -10.52 -4.56
C ARG A 193 -7.89 -11.35 -5.55
N ALA A 194 -8.37 -11.39 -6.79
CA ALA A 194 -7.64 -12.01 -7.90
C ALA A 194 -7.87 -11.26 -9.20
N VAL A 195 -6.92 -11.45 -10.11
CA VAL A 195 -7.03 -11.10 -11.52
C VAL A 195 -6.92 -12.39 -12.32
N VAL A 196 -7.97 -12.71 -13.07
CA VAL A 196 -8.05 -13.90 -13.92
C VAL A 196 -8.26 -13.47 -15.35
N GLN A 197 -7.40 -13.97 -16.25
CA GLN A 197 -7.58 -13.89 -17.68
C GLN A 197 -8.64 -14.91 -18.11
N LEU A 198 -9.74 -14.43 -18.68
CA LEU A 198 -10.88 -15.26 -19.07
C LEU A 198 -10.75 -15.77 -20.52
N ASP A 199 -10.15 -14.97 -21.40
CA ASP A 199 -9.80 -15.34 -22.77
C ASP A 199 -8.61 -14.49 -23.28
N GLU A 200 -8.40 -14.44 -24.60
CA GLU A 200 -7.33 -13.64 -25.23
C GLU A 200 -7.51 -12.11 -25.10
N ARG A 201 -8.68 -11.64 -24.65
CA ARG A 201 -9.07 -10.21 -24.68
C ARG A 201 -9.61 -9.69 -23.37
N ILE A 202 -10.04 -10.54 -22.45
CA ILE A 202 -10.80 -10.16 -21.26
C ILE A 202 -10.08 -10.69 -20.02
N VAL A 203 -9.87 -9.78 -19.06
CA VAL A 203 -9.49 -10.11 -17.69
C VAL A 203 -10.59 -9.65 -16.73
N VAL A 204 -10.70 -10.32 -15.59
CA VAL A 204 -11.57 -9.92 -14.50
C VAL A 204 -10.76 -9.73 -13.22
N LYS A 205 -10.83 -8.53 -12.62
CA LYS A 205 -10.38 -8.24 -11.26
C LYS A 205 -11.57 -8.45 -10.33
N PHE A 206 -11.45 -9.33 -9.34
CA PHE A 206 -12.54 -9.61 -8.42
C PHE A 206 -12.08 -9.83 -6.98
N GLY A 207 -13.01 -9.67 -6.04
CA GLY A 207 -12.78 -9.86 -4.62
C GLY A 207 -13.75 -9.04 -3.76
N PRO A 208 -13.58 -9.05 -2.43
CA PRO A 208 -14.28 -8.11 -1.57
C PRO A 208 -13.72 -6.70 -1.79
N ASN A 209 -14.60 -5.69 -1.76
CA ASN A 209 -14.23 -4.27 -1.79
C ASN A 209 -13.39 -3.86 -3.01
N ILE A 210 -13.65 -4.40 -4.22
CA ILE A 210 -13.05 -3.86 -5.45
C ILE A 210 -13.57 -2.45 -5.69
N SER A 211 -12.66 -1.50 -5.89
CA SER A 211 -12.99 -0.10 -6.15
C SER A 211 -13.53 0.09 -7.57
N LEU A 212 -14.62 0.85 -7.71
CA LEU A 212 -15.13 1.29 -9.02
C LEU A 212 -14.27 2.42 -9.61
N ILE A 213 -13.36 3.01 -8.82
CA ILE A 213 -12.47 4.09 -9.26
C ILE A 213 -11.62 3.65 -10.45
N ASP A 214 -11.10 2.42 -10.42
CA ASP A 214 -10.27 1.87 -11.49
C ASP A 214 -10.98 1.97 -12.86
N ALA A 215 -12.19 1.43 -12.97
CA ALA A 215 -13.01 1.49 -14.18
C ALA A 215 -13.40 2.92 -14.57
N ASN A 216 -13.72 3.78 -13.60
CA ASN A 216 -14.08 5.17 -13.87
C ASN A 216 -12.90 5.98 -14.42
N MET A 217 -11.70 5.77 -13.86
CA MET A 217 -10.48 6.45 -14.28
C MET A 217 -10.03 6.00 -15.66
N THR A 218 -9.99 4.69 -15.89
CA THR A 218 -9.61 4.14 -17.20
C THR A 218 -10.61 4.51 -18.30
N ALA A 219 -11.92 4.54 -18.01
CA ALA A 219 -12.94 5.07 -18.92
C ALA A 219 -12.69 6.53 -19.27
N HIS A 220 -12.38 7.37 -18.28
CA HIS A 220 -12.12 8.80 -18.48
C HIS A 220 -10.88 9.03 -19.34
N ILE A 221 -9.78 8.34 -19.05
CA ILE A 221 -8.53 8.45 -19.81
C ILE A 221 -8.77 8.06 -21.27
N ARG A 222 -9.40 6.90 -21.52
CA ARG A 222 -9.71 6.42 -22.87
C ARG A 222 -10.65 7.32 -23.65
N LYS A 223 -11.54 8.03 -22.97
CA LYS A 223 -12.41 9.02 -23.61
C LYS A 223 -11.62 10.21 -24.18
N HIS A 224 -10.46 10.51 -23.60
CA HIS A 224 -9.68 11.72 -23.92
C HIS A 224 -8.32 11.44 -24.58
N SER A 225 -7.83 10.19 -24.57
CA SER A 225 -6.56 9.82 -25.19
C SER A 225 -6.56 8.36 -25.66
N GLU A 226 -6.04 8.14 -26.86
CA GLU A 226 -5.70 6.81 -27.39
C GLU A 226 -4.23 6.43 -27.10
N ASP A 227 -3.39 7.40 -26.78
CA ASP A 227 -1.94 7.24 -26.60
C ASP A 227 -1.55 6.78 -25.18
N ILE A 228 -2.41 7.01 -24.18
CA ILE A 228 -2.15 6.60 -22.80
C ILE A 228 -2.65 5.16 -22.63
N PRO A 229 -1.74 4.19 -22.41
CA PRO A 229 -2.11 2.79 -22.45
C PRO A 229 -2.76 2.36 -21.13
N VAL A 230 -4.09 2.25 -21.11
CA VAL A 230 -4.87 1.78 -19.94
C VAL A 230 -5.91 0.75 -20.35
N PRO A 231 -6.32 -0.18 -19.45
CA PRO A 231 -7.34 -1.17 -19.77
C PRO A 231 -8.68 -0.53 -20.19
N GLN A 232 -9.42 -1.16 -21.11
CA GLN A 232 -10.82 -0.83 -21.34
C GLN A 232 -11.65 -1.35 -20.17
N PRO A 233 -12.46 -0.54 -19.48
CA PRO A 233 -13.50 -1.10 -18.64
C PRO A 233 -14.58 -1.75 -19.51
N LEU A 234 -14.91 -3.01 -19.22
CA LEU A 234 -15.87 -3.83 -19.96
C LEU A 234 -17.14 -4.16 -19.15
N GLY A 235 -17.30 -3.55 -17.98
CA GLY A 235 -18.46 -3.67 -17.11
C GLY A 235 -18.12 -4.22 -15.73
N ILE A 236 -19.08 -4.08 -14.79
CA ILE A 236 -18.90 -4.45 -13.39
C ILE A 236 -20.16 -5.15 -12.90
N LEU A 237 -19.98 -6.30 -12.26
CA LEU A 237 -21.04 -7.08 -11.62
C LEU A 237 -20.73 -7.30 -10.14
N ALA A 238 -21.73 -7.22 -9.28
CA ALA A 238 -21.64 -7.62 -7.88
C ALA A 238 -22.45 -8.90 -7.65
N LEU A 239 -21.86 -9.88 -6.97
CA LEU A 239 -22.49 -11.17 -6.71
C LEU A 239 -21.94 -11.77 -5.42
N GLY A 240 -22.84 -12.00 -4.46
CA GLY A 240 -22.48 -12.70 -3.22
C GLY A 240 -21.48 -11.95 -2.33
N GLY A 241 -21.48 -10.61 -2.35
CA GLY A 241 -20.53 -9.78 -1.61
C GLY A 241 -19.15 -9.61 -2.28
N LYS A 242 -18.94 -10.23 -3.45
CA LYS A 242 -17.78 -9.98 -4.31
C LYS A 242 -18.17 -9.04 -5.46
N VAL A 243 -17.23 -8.21 -5.86
CA VAL A 243 -17.34 -7.38 -7.06
C VAL A 243 -16.42 -7.99 -8.12
N TYR A 244 -16.88 -8.01 -9.37
CA TYR A 244 -16.17 -8.52 -10.54
C TYR A 244 -16.11 -7.39 -11.57
N ALA A 245 -14.93 -6.81 -11.75
CA ALA A 245 -14.67 -5.74 -12.71
C ALA A 245 -13.98 -6.34 -13.94
N PHE A 246 -14.68 -6.35 -15.07
CA PHE A 246 -14.15 -6.84 -16.34
C PHE A 246 -13.43 -5.72 -17.07
N MET A 247 -12.30 -6.05 -17.69
CA MET A 247 -11.54 -5.11 -18.48
C MET A 247 -10.79 -5.80 -19.63
N SER A 248 -10.33 -5.03 -20.61
CA SER A 248 -9.52 -5.58 -21.70
C SER A 248 -8.18 -6.07 -21.16
N LEU A 249 -7.74 -7.24 -21.63
CA LEU A 249 -6.37 -7.71 -21.44
C LEU A 249 -5.41 -6.79 -22.20
N ILE A 250 -4.39 -6.30 -21.51
CA ILE A 250 -3.25 -5.65 -22.13
C ILE A 250 -2.12 -6.67 -22.20
N ASP A 251 -1.52 -6.82 -23.38
CA ASP A 251 -0.40 -7.73 -23.57
C ASP A 251 0.86 -7.22 -22.87
N GLY A 252 1.64 -8.12 -22.29
CA GLY A 252 2.90 -7.83 -21.61
C GLY A 252 3.03 -8.40 -20.21
N HIS A 253 4.20 -8.13 -19.61
CA HIS A 253 4.57 -8.60 -18.28
C HIS A 253 4.75 -7.43 -17.32
N PRO A 254 4.39 -7.60 -16.02
CA PRO A 254 4.71 -6.63 -14.99
C PRO A 254 6.21 -6.31 -14.97
N LEU A 255 6.52 -5.01 -14.98
CA LEU A 255 7.87 -4.51 -15.09
C LEU A 255 8.73 -4.97 -13.92
N ASP A 256 8.18 -5.23 -12.72
CA ASP A 256 8.95 -5.80 -11.59
C ASP A 256 9.56 -7.17 -11.91
N LYS A 257 8.97 -7.93 -12.84
CA LYS A 257 9.50 -9.22 -13.31
C LYS A 257 10.59 -9.05 -14.36
N LEU A 258 10.48 -8.03 -15.20
CA LEU A 258 11.46 -7.75 -16.25
C LEU A 258 12.66 -6.94 -15.73
N TRP A 259 12.43 -6.07 -14.75
CA TRP A 259 13.37 -5.05 -14.27
C TRP A 259 14.79 -5.56 -13.90
N PRO A 260 14.93 -6.73 -13.24
CA PRO A 260 16.26 -7.26 -12.90
C PRO A 260 17.13 -7.56 -14.12
N ASP A 261 16.52 -7.90 -15.26
CA ASP A 261 17.20 -8.32 -16.49
C ASP A 261 17.39 -7.18 -17.49
N LEU A 262 16.79 -6.01 -17.24
CA LEU A 262 16.89 -4.85 -18.13
C LEU A 262 18.29 -4.21 -18.07
N SER A 263 18.82 -3.85 -19.24
CA SER A 263 20.02 -3.02 -19.33
C SER A 263 19.74 -1.60 -18.84
N ASN A 264 20.79 -0.83 -18.50
CA ASN A 264 20.61 0.59 -18.17
C ASN A 264 19.99 1.39 -19.32
N THR A 265 20.25 1.01 -20.57
CA THR A 265 19.62 1.61 -21.75
C THR A 265 18.12 1.36 -21.76
N ASP A 266 17.69 0.13 -21.48
CA ASP A 266 16.27 -0.23 -21.39
C ASP A 266 15.58 0.47 -20.22
N LYS A 267 16.22 0.54 -19.06
CA LYS A 267 15.70 1.27 -17.89
C LYS A 267 15.54 2.77 -18.18
N CYS A 268 16.48 3.38 -18.91
CA CYS A 268 16.32 4.75 -19.41
C CYS A 268 15.16 4.87 -20.42
N SER A 269 15.01 3.90 -21.33
CA SER A 269 13.88 3.86 -22.28
C SER A 269 12.53 3.78 -21.56
N VAL A 270 12.41 2.95 -20.51
CA VAL A 270 11.20 2.88 -19.67
C VAL A 270 10.91 4.25 -19.04
N ARG A 271 11.91 4.89 -18.43
CA ARG A 271 11.75 6.23 -17.85
C ARG A 271 11.23 7.22 -18.90
N ASP A 272 11.85 7.27 -20.07
CA ASP A 272 11.51 8.24 -21.12
C ASP A 272 10.09 8.01 -21.68
N GLN A 273 9.66 6.75 -21.80
CA GLN A 273 8.29 6.39 -22.16
C GLN A 273 7.28 6.81 -21.09
N LEU A 274 7.58 6.55 -19.81
CA LEU A 274 6.73 6.98 -18.70
C LEU A 274 6.66 8.51 -18.59
N ASP A 275 7.77 9.21 -18.84
CA ASP A 275 7.79 10.67 -18.90
C ASP A 275 6.75 11.18 -19.90
N ALA A 276 6.79 10.66 -21.14
CA ALA A 276 5.81 11.04 -22.17
C ALA A 276 4.37 10.68 -21.78
N ILE A 277 4.14 9.49 -21.21
CA ILE A 277 2.81 9.05 -20.77
C ILE A 277 2.25 9.98 -19.68
N LEU A 278 3.07 10.34 -18.69
CA LEU A 278 2.64 11.19 -17.57
C LEU A 278 2.50 12.66 -17.97
N GLU A 279 3.33 13.17 -18.89
CA GLU A 279 3.12 14.49 -19.51
C GLU A 279 1.75 14.55 -20.19
N ASN A 280 1.41 13.54 -21.00
CA ASN A 280 0.11 13.46 -21.67
C ASN A 280 -1.05 13.29 -20.69
N LEU A 281 -0.88 12.46 -19.64
CA LEU A 281 -1.90 12.24 -18.61
C LEU A 281 -2.30 13.55 -17.92
N ARG A 282 -1.31 14.39 -17.59
CA ARG A 282 -1.51 15.67 -16.89
C ARG A 282 -2.17 16.74 -17.76
N LEU A 283 -2.19 16.57 -19.07
CA LEU A 283 -2.85 17.47 -20.02
C LEU A 283 -4.33 17.12 -20.24
N LEU A 284 -4.78 15.94 -19.80
CA LEU A 284 -6.18 15.56 -19.92
C LEU A 284 -7.07 16.43 -19.03
N PRO A 285 -8.33 16.69 -19.43
CA PRO A 285 -9.29 17.36 -18.56
C PRO A 285 -9.53 16.54 -17.28
N LEU A 286 -9.80 17.21 -16.17
CA LEU A 286 -10.13 16.52 -14.92
C LEU A 286 -11.51 15.83 -15.04
N PRO A 287 -11.74 14.68 -14.36
CA PRO A 287 -13.02 13.96 -14.43
C PRO A 287 -14.18 14.74 -13.82
N SER A 288 -13.87 15.64 -12.88
CA SER A 288 -14.84 16.51 -12.22
C SER A 288 -14.15 17.77 -11.67
N LYS A 289 -14.92 18.70 -11.10
CA LYS A 289 -14.37 19.84 -10.34
C LYS A 289 -13.79 19.47 -8.98
N TYR A 290 -14.09 18.27 -8.48
CA TYR A 290 -13.62 17.78 -7.19
C TYR A 290 -12.33 16.95 -7.36
N LEU A 291 -11.47 16.99 -6.34
CA LEU A 291 -10.29 16.13 -6.21
C LEU A 291 -10.71 14.67 -6.02
N GLY A 292 -9.76 13.78 -6.32
CA GLY A 292 -9.92 12.34 -6.21
C GLY A 292 -10.39 11.67 -7.51
N GLY A 293 -10.72 10.40 -7.39
CA GLY A 293 -11.19 9.58 -8.51
C GLY A 293 -12.56 8.98 -8.24
N GLY A 294 -13.17 8.42 -9.28
CA GLY A 294 -14.47 7.75 -9.19
C GLY A 294 -15.68 8.64 -9.40
N ASN A 295 -16.85 8.05 -9.18
CA ASN A 295 -18.15 8.71 -9.29
C ASN A 295 -19.09 8.12 -8.21
N PRO A 296 -19.38 8.86 -7.12
CA PRO A 296 -18.89 10.21 -6.84
C PRO A 296 -17.36 10.26 -6.61
N PRO A 297 -16.70 11.41 -6.88
CA PRO A 297 -15.26 11.57 -6.64
C PRO A 297 -14.90 11.43 -5.14
N GLN A 298 -13.86 10.64 -4.87
CA GLN A 298 -13.29 10.46 -3.53
C GLN A 298 -11.76 10.48 -3.60
N CYS A 299 -11.12 11.14 -2.63
CA CYS A 299 -9.68 11.03 -2.47
C CYS A 299 -9.34 9.76 -1.69
N ILE A 300 -8.27 9.09 -2.11
CA ILE A 300 -7.71 7.94 -1.42
C ILE A 300 -6.30 8.27 -0.98
N ASP A 301 -6.04 8.07 0.31
CA ASP A 301 -4.69 8.14 0.87
C ASP A 301 -4.30 6.79 1.47
N CYS A 302 -3.20 6.24 0.95
CA CYS A 302 -2.69 4.91 1.28
C CYS A 302 -1.39 5.04 2.07
N ARG A 303 -1.49 4.99 3.41
CA ARG A 303 -0.34 5.03 4.35
C ARG A 303 -0.17 3.73 5.11
N MET A 304 -0.41 3.67 6.42
CA MET A 304 -0.54 2.36 7.07
C MET A 304 -1.79 1.62 6.60
N TRP A 305 -2.89 2.37 6.46
CA TRP A 305 -4.19 1.90 5.99
C TRP A 305 -4.67 2.77 4.83
N MET A 306 -5.58 2.23 4.02
CA MET A 306 -6.27 3.00 2.99
C MET A 306 -7.38 3.83 3.64
N ARG A 307 -7.36 5.14 3.41
CA ARG A 307 -8.40 6.08 3.86
C ARG A 307 -9.11 6.65 2.65
N LYS A 308 -10.43 6.84 2.77
CA LYS A 308 -11.25 7.52 1.76
C LYS A 308 -11.76 8.82 2.35
N SER A 309 -11.79 9.88 1.56
CA SER A 309 -12.42 11.13 2.00
C SER A 309 -13.91 10.88 2.27
N PRO A 310 -14.47 11.42 3.37
CA PRO A 310 -15.88 11.25 3.69
C PRO A 310 -16.78 12.03 2.73
N GLU A 311 -16.25 13.12 2.18
CA GLU A 311 -16.95 14.06 1.31
C GLU A 311 -16.08 14.37 0.07
N SER A 312 -16.71 14.96 -0.94
CA SER A 312 -16.00 15.49 -2.11
C SER A 312 -15.25 16.78 -1.74
N MET A 313 -14.03 16.93 -2.26
CA MET A 313 -13.16 18.07 -1.94
C MET A 313 -12.93 18.91 -3.20
N GLU A 314 -13.07 20.23 -3.09
CA GLU A 314 -12.90 21.20 -4.18
C GLU A 314 -11.53 21.88 -4.18
N SER A 315 -10.80 21.86 -3.06
CA SER A 315 -9.52 22.56 -2.91
C SER A 315 -8.41 21.71 -2.32
N GLU A 316 -7.16 22.13 -2.56
CA GLU A 316 -5.98 21.56 -1.92
C GLU A 316 -6.00 21.76 -0.40
N THR A 317 -6.54 22.88 0.11
CA THR A 317 -6.77 23.10 1.54
C THR A 317 -7.58 21.95 2.16
N GLN A 318 -8.71 21.57 1.54
CA GLN A 318 -9.55 20.47 2.03
C GLN A 318 -8.81 19.13 1.94
N PHE A 319 -8.01 18.93 0.89
CA PHE A 319 -7.15 17.75 0.77
C PHE A 319 -6.10 17.68 1.89
N ASN A 320 -5.45 18.80 2.22
CA ASN A 320 -4.51 18.90 3.33
C ASN A 320 -5.19 18.59 4.68
N GLU A 321 -6.40 19.11 4.92
CA GLU A 321 -7.19 18.73 6.09
C GLU A 321 -7.47 17.23 6.13
N PHE A 322 -7.83 16.61 5.00
CA PHE A 322 -8.01 15.16 4.92
C PHE A 322 -6.71 14.40 5.21
N LEU A 323 -5.57 14.83 4.68
CA LEU A 323 -4.27 14.20 4.92
C LEU A 323 -3.89 14.23 6.40
N LEU A 324 -4.21 15.31 7.10
CA LEU A 324 -3.97 15.51 8.53
C LEU A 324 -5.08 14.96 9.43
N SER A 325 -6.27 14.70 8.89
CA SER A 325 -7.37 14.07 9.61
C SER A 325 -7.02 12.65 10.04
N GLY A 326 -7.78 12.09 10.99
CA GLY A 326 -7.61 10.71 11.44
C GLY A 326 -7.42 10.63 12.95
N ASN A 327 -7.20 9.40 13.45
CA ASN A 327 -7.02 9.11 14.87
C ASN A 327 -5.64 9.58 15.37
N SER A 328 -5.30 10.85 15.14
CA SER A 328 -4.24 11.52 15.86
C SER A 328 -4.50 11.30 17.34
N ARG A 329 -3.47 10.84 18.08
CA ARG A 329 -3.63 10.70 19.53
C ARG A 329 -3.91 12.10 20.11
N PRO A 330 -4.71 12.26 21.18
CA PRO A 330 -5.05 13.56 21.79
C PRO A 330 -3.88 14.41 22.32
N THR A 331 -2.64 14.00 22.04
CA THR A 331 -1.39 14.67 22.42
C THR A 331 -0.57 15.07 21.20
N MET A 332 -1.09 14.87 19.98
CA MET A 332 -0.37 15.09 18.73
C MET A 332 -0.79 16.38 18.02
N GLU A 333 -1.75 17.13 18.55
CA GLU A 333 -2.24 18.39 17.99
C GLU A 333 -1.10 19.39 17.72
N PRO A 334 -0.13 19.61 18.62
CA PRO A 334 1.01 20.49 18.32
C PRO A 334 1.88 19.99 17.16
N TYR A 335 2.00 18.66 17.01
CA TYR A 335 2.74 18.07 15.89
C TYR A 335 1.96 18.19 14.58
N VAL A 336 0.65 17.96 14.61
CA VAL A 336 -0.23 18.14 13.45
C VAL A 336 -0.19 19.59 12.98
N GLU A 337 -0.29 20.57 13.88
CA GLU A 337 -0.15 21.99 13.54
C GLU A 337 1.24 22.33 13.01
N PHE A 338 2.30 21.77 13.58
CA PHE A 338 3.65 21.94 13.05
C PHE A 338 3.79 21.43 11.60
N VAL A 339 3.20 20.27 11.29
CA VAL A 339 3.19 19.72 9.92
C VAL A 339 2.28 20.53 9.00
N ARG A 340 1.12 20.98 9.50
CA ARG A 340 0.17 21.82 8.76
C ARG A 340 0.83 23.08 8.19
N LEU A 341 1.66 23.76 8.98
CA LEU A 341 2.39 24.96 8.57
C LEU A 341 3.36 24.73 7.38
N MET A 342 3.70 23.48 7.07
CA MET A 342 4.56 23.12 5.95
C MET A 342 3.79 22.82 4.66
N LEU A 343 2.48 22.58 4.75
CA LEU A 343 1.67 22.22 3.60
C LEU A 343 1.38 23.45 2.74
N ARG A 344 1.62 23.31 1.44
CA ARG A 344 1.28 24.31 0.42
C ARG A 344 -0.13 24.05 -0.10
N GLU A 345 -0.73 25.07 -0.71
CA GLU A 345 -2.10 25.04 -1.25
C GLU A 345 -2.20 25.66 -2.64
N ASP A 346 -1.07 25.83 -3.33
CA ASP A 346 -0.93 26.52 -4.61
C ASP A 346 -0.48 25.58 -5.75
N HIS A 347 -0.59 24.26 -5.55
CA HIS A 347 -0.23 23.31 -6.58
C HIS A 347 -1.30 23.25 -7.67
N ARG A 348 -0.86 22.92 -8.88
CA ARG A 348 -1.78 22.56 -9.96
C ARG A 348 -2.46 21.23 -9.62
N ILE A 349 -3.75 21.14 -9.89
CA ILE A 349 -4.50 19.88 -9.81
C ILE A 349 -4.43 19.19 -11.18
N VAL A 350 -3.90 17.97 -11.20
CA VAL A 350 -3.69 17.17 -12.40
C VAL A 350 -4.15 15.73 -12.19
N LEU A 351 -4.29 14.97 -13.27
CA LEU A 351 -4.50 13.53 -13.14
C LEU A 351 -3.21 12.84 -12.67
N THR A 352 -3.36 11.95 -11.70
CA THR A 352 -2.30 11.10 -11.14
C THR A 352 -2.76 9.64 -11.12
N HIS A 353 -1.84 8.71 -11.37
CA HIS A 353 -2.01 7.29 -11.12
C HIS A 353 -2.08 7.00 -9.62
N GLY A 354 -1.22 7.63 -8.82
CA GLY A 354 -1.24 7.54 -7.35
C GLY A 354 -0.64 6.25 -6.74
N ASP A 355 -0.37 5.23 -7.57
CA ASP A 355 0.38 4.01 -7.18
C ASP A 355 1.31 3.53 -8.31
N LEU A 356 2.09 4.45 -8.89
CA LEU A 356 2.98 4.13 -10.00
C LEU A 356 4.24 3.41 -9.50
N HIS A 357 4.30 2.10 -9.72
CA HIS A 357 5.46 1.27 -9.42
C HIS A 357 5.60 0.12 -10.42
N PRO A 358 6.75 -0.59 -10.50
CA PRO A 358 7.00 -1.59 -11.53
C PRO A 358 5.95 -2.72 -11.64
N ARG A 359 5.25 -3.11 -10.56
CA ARG A 359 4.20 -4.15 -10.67
C ARG A 359 2.93 -3.68 -11.40
N ASN A 360 2.73 -2.36 -11.53
CA ASN A 360 1.56 -1.73 -12.17
C ASN A 360 1.88 -1.22 -13.58
N ILE A 361 3.08 -1.50 -14.09
CA ILE A 361 3.52 -1.14 -15.43
C ILE A 361 3.69 -2.44 -16.21
N LEU A 362 2.98 -2.59 -17.32
CA LEU A 362 3.13 -3.70 -18.25
C LEU A 362 4.07 -3.29 -19.37
N ALA A 363 4.97 -4.20 -19.74
CA ALA A 363 5.89 -4.00 -20.86
C ALA A 363 6.17 -5.32 -21.60
N ILE A 364 6.62 -5.18 -22.84
CA ILE A 364 7.11 -6.27 -23.69
C ILE A 364 8.52 -5.96 -24.17
N ASN A 365 9.28 -7.01 -24.48
CA ASN A 365 10.46 -6.86 -25.33
C ASN A 365 9.97 -6.59 -26.75
N ASP A 366 10.30 -5.41 -27.28
CA ASP A 366 9.91 -4.98 -28.61
C ASP A 366 10.93 -5.50 -29.61
N GLU A 367 10.66 -6.66 -30.20
CA GLU A 367 11.57 -7.28 -31.18
C GLU A 367 11.76 -6.42 -32.44
N GLU A 368 10.75 -5.64 -32.82
CA GLU A 368 10.79 -4.80 -34.02
C GLU A 368 11.67 -3.56 -33.81
N ARG A 369 11.55 -2.89 -32.66
CA ARG A 369 12.34 -1.69 -32.32
C ARG A 369 13.68 -2.02 -31.68
N GLY A 370 13.80 -3.20 -31.09
CA GLY A 370 14.83 -3.54 -30.12
C GLY A 370 14.59 -2.83 -28.79
N GLY A 371 14.68 -3.59 -27.70
CA GLY A 371 14.58 -3.08 -26.33
C GLY A 371 13.20 -3.29 -25.70
N ILE A 372 12.84 -2.43 -24.75
CA ILE A 372 11.60 -2.55 -23.96
C ILE A 372 10.56 -1.51 -24.36
N ARG A 373 9.29 -1.92 -24.49
CA ARG A 373 8.14 -1.02 -24.75
C ARG A 373 7.07 -1.20 -23.68
N ILE A 374 6.63 -0.08 -23.11
CA ILE A 374 5.49 -0.05 -22.18
C ILE A 374 4.20 -0.26 -22.97
N THR A 375 3.37 -1.18 -22.49
CA THR A 375 2.11 -1.57 -23.12
C THR A 375 0.89 -1.23 -22.27
N GLY A 376 1.05 -0.95 -20.97
CA GLY A 376 -0.07 -0.65 -20.08
C GLY A 376 0.32 -0.06 -18.72
N LEU A 377 -0.51 0.84 -18.22
CA LEU A 377 -0.59 1.24 -16.82
C LEU A 377 -1.89 0.67 -16.23
N ILE A 378 -1.77 -0.15 -15.18
CA ILE A 378 -2.87 -0.89 -14.56
C ILE A 378 -3.04 -0.51 -13.09
N ASP A 379 -4.16 -0.91 -12.49
CA ASP A 379 -4.48 -0.70 -11.07
C ASP A 379 -4.69 0.78 -10.69
N TRP A 380 -5.70 1.39 -11.32
CA TRP A 380 -6.07 2.80 -11.14
C TRP A 380 -6.94 3.03 -9.89
N GLU A 381 -6.96 2.09 -8.94
CA GLU A 381 -7.91 2.12 -7.81
C GLU A 381 -7.72 3.29 -6.84
N VAL A 382 -6.54 3.93 -6.87
CA VAL A 382 -6.20 5.15 -6.13
C VAL A 382 -5.94 6.37 -7.02
N GLY A 383 -6.12 6.22 -8.33
CA GLY A 383 -5.94 7.29 -9.31
C GLY A 383 -7.02 8.36 -9.18
N GLY A 384 -6.74 9.55 -9.70
CA GLY A 384 -7.67 10.68 -9.60
C GLY A 384 -7.04 12.03 -9.89
N ALA A 385 -7.79 13.09 -9.65
CA ALA A 385 -7.34 14.48 -9.68
C ALA A 385 -6.70 14.86 -8.33
N TYR A 386 -5.40 15.13 -8.30
CA TYR A 386 -4.66 15.47 -7.08
C TYR A 386 -3.66 16.60 -7.35
N PRO A 387 -3.12 17.24 -6.30
CA PRO A 387 -1.95 18.12 -6.43
C PRO A 387 -0.81 17.43 -7.20
N GLU A 388 -0.14 18.16 -8.09
CA GLU A 388 0.90 17.62 -8.98
C GLU A 388 2.07 16.92 -8.29
N TYR A 389 2.34 17.24 -7.01
CA TYR A 389 3.36 16.56 -6.22
C TYR A 389 2.99 15.12 -5.85
N TRP A 390 1.70 14.79 -5.87
CA TRP A 390 1.17 13.54 -5.32
C TRP A 390 1.73 12.32 -6.04
N GLU A 391 1.86 12.37 -7.37
CA GLU A 391 2.46 11.29 -8.15
C GLU A 391 3.90 10.99 -7.71
N PHE A 392 4.70 12.04 -7.51
CA PHE A 392 6.08 11.91 -7.05
C PHE A 392 6.15 11.31 -5.65
N ALA A 393 5.35 11.83 -4.71
CA ALA A 393 5.34 11.33 -3.34
C ALA A 393 4.92 9.85 -3.27
N LYS A 394 3.85 9.48 -3.99
CA LYS A 394 3.32 8.10 -3.94
C LYS A 394 4.14 7.10 -4.73
N SER A 395 4.80 7.50 -5.81
CA SER A 395 5.80 6.67 -6.52
C SER A 395 6.97 6.23 -5.63
N LEU A 396 7.20 6.94 -4.52
CA LEU A 396 8.26 6.63 -3.56
C LEU A 396 7.80 5.72 -2.39
N ASN A 397 6.52 5.39 -2.29
CA ASN A 397 5.98 4.57 -1.19
C ASN A 397 6.60 3.17 -1.11
N THR A 398 7.04 2.61 -2.25
CA THR A 398 7.65 1.27 -2.32
C THR A 398 9.19 1.30 -2.30
N VAL A 399 9.81 2.47 -2.07
CA VAL A 399 11.28 2.62 -2.07
C VAL A 399 11.92 1.95 -0.85
N ARG A 400 11.18 1.79 0.25
CA ARG A 400 11.70 1.25 1.50
C ARG A 400 11.24 -0.19 1.72
N PRO A 401 12.17 -1.13 2.01
CA PRO A 401 13.61 -0.98 2.09
C PRO A 401 14.22 -1.02 0.68
N ILE A 402 15.23 -0.19 0.39
CA ILE A 402 15.99 -0.06 -0.89
C ILE A 402 16.72 -1.38 -1.29
N ARG A 403 16.29 -2.54 -0.79
CA ARG A 403 16.98 -3.83 -0.86
C ARG A 403 16.67 -4.63 -2.12
N LEU A 404 15.85 -4.14 -3.05
CA LEU A 404 15.42 -4.95 -4.20
C LEU A 404 15.47 -4.25 -5.57
N GLY A 405 16.08 -3.08 -5.71
CA GLY A 405 16.29 -2.53 -7.06
C GLY A 405 16.75 -1.08 -7.13
N ASP A 406 17.16 -0.69 -8.33
CA ASP A 406 17.56 0.64 -8.75
C ASP A 406 16.40 1.47 -9.33
N TRP A 407 15.16 0.94 -9.33
CA TRP A 407 13.95 1.64 -9.79
C TRP A 407 13.85 3.12 -9.40
N PRO A 408 14.11 3.52 -8.13
CA PRO A 408 13.99 4.92 -7.73
C PRO A 408 14.90 5.89 -8.51
N PHE A 409 15.98 5.38 -9.12
CA PHE A 409 16.90 6.16 -9.95
C PHE A 409 16.39 6.35 -11.39
N PHE A 410 15.35 5.62 -11.79
CA PHE A 410 14.73 5.66 -13.13
C PHE A 410 13.29 6.17 -13.10
N LEU A 411 12.92 6.86 -12.02
CA LEU A 411 11.62 7.51 -11.91
C LEU A 411 11.42 8.56 -13.03
N PRO A 412 10.21 8.66 -13.61
CA PRO A 412 9.89 9.59 -14.70
C PRO A 412 9.71 11.03 -14.20
N LEU A 413 10.80 11.66 -13.78
CA LEU A 413 10.80 12.98 -13.15
C LEU A 413 10.39 14.12 -14.10
N LYS A 414 10.51 13.95 -15.42
CA LYS A 414 10.10 14.98 -16.38
C LYS A 414 8.57 15.02 -16.49
N GLY A 415 7.93 13.84 -16.51
CA GLY A 415 6.47 13.72 -16.57
C GLY A 415 5.77 13.95 -15.24
N MET A 416 6.30 13.42 -14.14
CA MET A 416 5.66 13.58 -12.82
C MET A 416 6.15 14.79 -12.01
N GLY A 417 7.21 15.45 -12.45
CA GLY A 417 7.86 16.50 -11.67
C GLY A 417 8.66 15.96 -10.48
N LYS A 418 9.28 16.87 -9.74
CA LYS A 418 10.22 16.56 -8.66
C LYS A 418 9.91 17.38 -7.42
N TYR A 419 9.45 16.69 -6.37
CA TYR A 419 8.83 17.32 -5.19
C TYR A 419 9.41 16.75 -3.89
N PHE A 420 10.71 16.99 -3.67
CA PHE A 420 11.42 16.44 -2.51
C PHE A 420 10.95 17.02 -1.18
N GLU A 421 10.56 18.30 -1.17
CA GLU A 421 10.06 18.97 0.03
C GLU A 421 8.71 18.36 0.41
N GLU A 422 7.80 18.21 -0.55
CA GLU A 422 6.47 17.62 -0.36
C GLU A 422 6.57 16.14 0.01
N TYR A 423 7.50 15.37 -0.56
CA TYR A 423 7.76 14.00 -0.11
C TYR A 423 8.30 13.94 1.33
N ALA A 424 9.19 14.86 1.71
CA ALA A 424 9.67 14.95 3.09
C ALA A 424 8.53 15.29 4.05
N ILE A 425 7.61 16.18 3.64
CA ILE A 425 6.40 16.51 4.39
C ILE A 425 5.47 15.30 4.46
N ASP A 426 5.19 14.58 3.36
CA ASP A 426 4.35 13.36 3.33
C ASP A 426 4.86 12.31 4.35
N CYS A 427 6.18 12.14 4.42
CA CYS A 427 6.83 11.29 5.44
C CYS A 427 6.63 11.79 6.90
N LEU A 428 6.42 13.09 7.12
CA LEU A 428 6.04 13.63 8.43
C LEU A 428 4.56 13.35 8.71
N ILE A 429 3.69 13.48 7.70
CA ILE A 429 2.25 13.20 7.85
C ILE A 429 1.99 11.73 8.21
N ASP A 430 2.86 10.79 7.81
CA ASP A 430 2.85 9.40 8.30
C ASP A 430 2.87 9.30 9.83
N ASN A 431 3.44 10.28 10.54
CA ASN A 431 3.45 10.31 12.01
C ASN A 431 2.21 11.00 12.60
N CYS A 432 1.43 11.75 11.80
CA CYS A 432 0.19 12.39 12.24
C CYS A 432 -0.99 11.41 12.31
N VAL A 433 -0.95 10.33 11.51
CA VAL A 433 -2.07 9.42 11.28
C VAL A 433 -1.66 8.00 11.68
N VAL A 434 -2.32 7.47 12.71
CA VAL A 434 -2.06 6.13 13.28
C VAL A 434 -2.87 5.05 12.58
#